data_AF-A0A9E5R2Z4-F1
#
_entry.id   AF-A0A9E5R2Z4-F1
#
_cell.length_a   1.000
_cell.length_b   1.000
_cell.length_c   1.000
_cell.angle_alpha   90.00
_cell.angle_beta   90.00
_cell.angle_gamma   90.00
#
_symmetry.space_group_name_H-M   'P 1'
#
loop_
_entity.id
_entity.type
_entity.pdbx_description
1 polymer ?
#
loop_
_entity_poly.entity_id
_entity_poly.type
_entity_poly.pdbx_seq_one_letter_code
_entity_poly.pdbx_strand_id
1 'polypeptide(L)'
;MGHGPARRQSFRERENPLEATLALPPDAELNLRTRRTGDRFCPMGMGGQSQKLNDTFTNLKVPQELRDRIPLLTVNGEIAWFVAPTAGGVQGRIAEPFAVTPEAEHVLRLRWEQAPHLPSL
;
A
#
# COMPACT_ATOMS: atom_id res chain seq x y z
N MET A 1 -43.33 10.28 -7.11
CA MET A 1 -42.62 9.33 -6.22
C MET A 1 -41.28 9.03 -6.85
N GLY A 2 -40.23 9.70 -6.39
CA GLY A 2 -38.90 9.65 -7.01
C GLY A 2 -37.95 8.78 -6.19
N HIS A 3 -37.52 7.65 -6.75
CA HIS A 3 -36.27 7.03 -6.37
C HIS A 3 -35.22 7.47 -7.39
N GLY A 4 -34.50 8.54 -7.08
CA GLY A 4 -33.25 8.83 -7.78
C GLY A 4 -32.22 7.76 -7.41
N PRO A 5 -31.38 7.31 -8.34
CA PRO A 5 -30.31 6.37 -8.01
C PRO A 5 -29.44 7.01 -6.92
N ALA A 6 -29.18 6.23 -5.87
CA ALA A 6 -28.25 6.58 -4.82
C ALA A 6 -26.99 7.14 -5.47
N ARG A 7 -26.74 8.44 -5.23
CA ARG A 7 -25.57 9.14 -5.72
C ARG A 7 -24.38 8.27 -5.33
N ARG A 8 -23.67 7.72 -6.33
CA ARG A 8 -22.30 7.22 -6.17
C ARG A 8 -21.55 8.34 -5.47
N GLN A 9 -21.40 8.21 -4.15
CA GLN A 9 -20.69 9.19 -3.38
C GLN A 9 -19.27 9.15 -3.91
N SER A 10 -18.93 10.24 -4.56
CA SER A 10 -17.59 10.64 -4.95
C SER A 10 -16.69 10.54 -3.72
N PHE A 11 -16.12 9.37 -3.48
CA PHE A 11 -15.05 9.16 -2.50
C PHE A 11 -13.77 9.75 -3.11
N ARG A 12 -13.77 11.09 -3.21
CA ARG A 12 -12.57 11.91 -3.43
C ARG A 12 -12.28 12.64 -2.13
N GLU A 13 -12.25 11.90 -1.01
CA GLU A 13 -11.30 12.26 0.03
C GLU A 13 -9.92 12.09 -0.60
N ARG A 14 -9.05 13.09 -0.44
CA ARG A 14 -7.64 12.91 -0.83
C ARG A 14 -7.11 11.81 0.07
N GLU A 15 -7.11 10.57 -0.40
CA GLU A 15 -6.53 9.43 0.32
C GLU A 15 -5.10 9.83 0.72
N ASN A 16 -4.86 9.94 2.02
CA ASN A 16 -3.55 10.28 2.53
C ASN A 16 -2.60 9.14 2.09
N PRO A 17 -1.59 9.40 1.24
CA PRO A 17 -0.72 8.33 0.74
C PRO A 17 0.11 7.68 1.84
N LEU A 18 0.17 8.29 3.02
CA LEU A 18 0.81 7.77 4.23
C LEU A 18 -0.12 6.91 5.08
N GLU A 19 -1.39 6.76 4.74
CA GLU A 19 -2.34 5.94 5.45
C GLU A 19 -2.82 4.78 4.58
N ALA A 20 -3.10 3.65 5.22
CA ALA A 20 -3.71 2.49 4.58
C ALA A 20 -4.62 1.77 5.57
N THR A 21 -5.68 1.16 5.05
CA THR A 21 -6.44 0.14 5.76
C THR A 21 -6.36 -1.13 4.94
N LEU A 22 -5.96 -2.23 5.58
CA LEU A 22 -5.75 -3.53 4.94
C LEU A 22 -6.72 -4.56 5.54
N ALA A 23 -7.27 -5.43 4.71
CA ALA A 23 -7.93 -6.65 5.16
C ALA A 23 -6.89 -7.75 5.33
N LEU A 24 -6.89 -8.42 6.49
CA LEU A 24 -5.89 -9.43 6.83
C LEU A 24 -6.57 -10.70 7.35
N PRO A 25 -5.98 -11.89 7.12
CA PRO A 25 -6.42 -13.09 7.84
C PRO A 25 -6.14 -12.96 9.34
N PRO A 26 -6.87 -13.71 10.19
CA PRO A 26 -6.48 -13.84 11.60
C PRO A 26 -5.06 -14.42 11.71
N ASP A 27 -4.35 -14.02 12.77
CA ASP A 27 -2.99 -14.49 13.09
C ASP A 27 -1.92 -14.20 12.02
N ALA A 28 -2.16 -13.21 11.17
CA ALA A 28 -1.23 -12.81 10.12
C ALA A 28 0.13 -12.35 10.68
N GLU A 29 1.22 -12.84 10.09
CA GLU A 29 2.57 -12.39 10.42
C GLU A 29 2.89 -11.09 9.68
N LEU A 30 3.13 -10.02 10.43
CA LEU A 30 3.50 -8.71 9.90
C LEU A 30 5.01 -8.50 10.00
N ASN A 31 5.62 -8.10 8.88
CA ASN A 31 7.03 -7.72 8.84
C ASN A 31 7.21 -6.42 8.06
N LEU A 32 8.10 -5.56 8.54
CA LEU A 32 8.55 -4.38 7.81
C LEU A 32 9.98 -4.60 7.33
N ARG A 33 10.19 -4.53 6.01
CA ARG A 33 11.52 -4.74 5.41
C ARG A 33 11.72 -3.89 4.17
N THR A 34 12.96 -3.80 3.70
CA THR A 34 13.25 -3.25 2.37
C THR A 34 13.08 -4.32 1.28
N ARG A 35 13.14 -3.87 0.02
CA ARG A 35 13.01 -4.76 -1.13
C ARG A 35 14.10 -5.83 -1.18
N ARG A 36 13.75 -6.99 -1.71
CA ARG A 36 14.65 -8.10 -2.02
C ARG A 36 14.59 -8.39 -3.52
N THR A 37 15.67 -8.93 -4.06
CA THR A 37 15.70 -9.38 -5.46
C THR A 37 14.60 -10.40 -5.70
N GLY A 38 13.80 -10.18 -6.74
CA GLY A 38 12.68 -11.07 -7.09
C GLY A 38 11.35 -10.72 -6.44
N ASP A 39 11.29 -9.73 -5.55
CA ASP A 39 10.03 -9.25 -4.98
C ASP A 39 8.98 -8.95 -6.05
N ARG A 40 7.74 -9.34 -5.78
CA ARG A 40 6.57 -9.14 -6.63
C ARG A 40 5.49 -8.39 -5.89
N PHE A 41 4.74 -7.60 -6.64
CA PHE A 41 3.62 -6.80 -6.14
C PHE A 41 2.39 -7.05 -7.01
N CYS A 42 1.23 -7.22 -6.37
CA CYS A 42 -0.06 -7.42 -7.01
C CYS A 42 -0.85 -6.09 -6.98
N PRO A 43 -0.77 -5.24 -8.01
CA PRO A 43 -1.48 -3.96 -8.01
C PRO A 43 -3.00 -4.16 -8.16
N MET A 44 -3.77 -3.23 -7.59
CA MET A 44 -5.22 -3.15 -7.75
C MET A 44 -5.63 -3.12 -9.23
N GLY A 45 -6.69 -3.87 -9.58
CA GLY A 45 -7.33 -3.80 -10.91
C GLY A 45 -6.62 -4.59 -12.00
N MET A 46 -5.65 -5.44 -11.65
CA MET A 46 -4.99 -6.36 -12.58
C MET A 46 -5.52 -7.80 -12.50
N GLY A 47 -6.61 -8.03 -11.76
CA GLY A 47 -7.26 -9.35 -11.68
C GLY A 47 -6.37 -10.39 -11.01
N GLY A 48 -5.65 -10.01 -9.95
CA GLY A 48 -4.76 -10.90 -9.21
C GLY A 48 -3.40 -11.15 -9.87
N GLN A 49 -3.10 -10.49 -11.01
CA GLN A 49 -1.78 -10.62 -11.64
C GLN A 49 -0.71 -9.85 -10.85
N SER A 50 0.45 -10.48 -10.65
CA SER A 50 1.60 -9.86 -10.01
C SER A 50 2.69 -9.48 -11.01
N GLN A 51 3.37 -8.37 -10.74
CA GLN A 51 4.55 -7.91 -11.49
C GLN A 51 5.76 -7.78 -10.56
N LYS A 52 6.97 -7.71 -11.12
CA LYS A 52 8.17 -7.45 -10.31
C LYS A 52 8.05 -6.08 -9.66
N LEU A 53 8.44 -5.98 -8.39
CA LEU A 53 8.44 -4.72 -7.66
C LEU A 53 9.33 -3.67 -8.34
N ASN A 54 10.43 -4.08 -8.97
CA ASN A 54 11.28 -3.16 -9.72
C ASN A 54 10.55 -2.54 -10.92
N ASP A 55 9.70 -3.30 -11.61
CA ASP A 55 8.88 -2.78 -12.71
C ASP A 55 7.82 -1.83 -12.16
N THR A 56 7.24 -2.14 -11.00
CA THR A 56 6.34 -1.22 -10.28
C THR A 56 7.03 0.10 -9.97
N PHE A 57 8.22 0.09 -9.37
CA PHE A 57 8.98 1.31 -9.06
C PHE A 57 9.39 2.09 -10.30
N THR A 58 9.72 1.41 -11.40
CA THR A 58 9.98 2.07 -12.68
C THR A 58 8.74 2.77 -13.21
N ASN A 59 7.58 2.12 -13.20
CA ASN A 59 6.31 2.69 -13.66
C ASN A 59 5.88 3.89 -12.79
N LEU A 60 6.09 3.80 -11.48
CA LEU A 60 5.84 4.88 -10.54
C LEU A 60 6.89 6.00 -10.60
N LYS A 61 7.95 5.85 -11.41
CA LYS A 61 9.07 6.79 -11.51
C LYS A 61 9.71 7.08 -10.16
N VAL A 62 9.91 6.02 -9.37
CA VAL A 62 10.65 6.10 -8.11
C VAL A 62 12.14 6.29 -8.41
N PRO A 63 12.80 7.32 -7.83
CA PRO A 63 14.24 7.53 -7.97
C PRO A 63 15.04 6.30 -7.54
N GLN A 64 16.02 5.90 -8.33
CA GLN A 64 16.73 4.62 -8.17
C GLN A 64 17.43 4.52 -6.81
N GLU A 65 18.04 5.61 -6.36
CA GLU A 65 18.75 5.74 -5.09
C GLU A 65 17.86 5.59 -3.85
N LEU A 66 16.54 5.76 -4.01
CA LEU A 66 15.57 5.61 -2.93
C LEU A 66 14.98 4.20 -2.89
N ARG A 67 14.99 3.45 -3.99
CA ARG A 67 14.27 2.16 -4.11
C ARG A 67 14.71 1.12 -3.08
N ASP A 68 16.00 1.08 -2.74
CA ASP A 68 16.54 0.15 -1.72
C ASP A 68 16.18 0.53 -0.29
N ARG A 69 15.71 1.76 -0.07
CA ARG A 69 15.34 2.30 1.23
C ARG A 69 13.83 2.32 1.46
N ILE A 70 13.03 2.02 0.44
CA ILE A 70 11.56 2.01 0.57
C ILE A 70 11.16 0.87 1.51
N PRO A 71 10.49 1.20 2.63
CA PRO A 71 9.93 0.19 3.53
C PRO A 71 8.70 -0.45 2.90
N LEU A 72 8.64 -1.77 2.98
CA LEU A 72 7.57 -2.62 2.48
C LEU A 72 6.96 -3.32 3.70
N LEU A 73 5.67 -3.06 3.94
CA LEU A 73 4.91 -3.89 4.85
C LEU A 73 4.57 -5.18 4.13
N THR A 74 4.97 -6.30 4.73
CA THR A 74 4.62 -7.63 4.24
C THR A 74 3.74 -8.36 5.24
N VAL A 75 2.79 -9.12 4.71
CA VAL A 75 1.88 -10.00 5.43
C VAL A 75 2.17 -11.43 4.97
N ASN A 76 2.54 -12.32 5.89
CA ASN A 76 2.91 -13.71 5.58
C ASN A 76 3.97 -13.82 4.45
N GLY A 77 4.88 -12.84 4.39
CA GLY A 77 5.94 -12.77 3.38
C GLY A 77 5.57 -12.06 2.07
N GLU A 78 4.29 -11.79 1.81
CA GLU A 78 3.80 -11.10 0.62
C GLU A 78 3.72 -9.58 0.84
N ILE A 79 4.04 -8.77 -0.17
CA ILE A 79 3.97 -7.32 -0.07
C ILE A 79 2.51 -6.87 -0.01
N ALA A 80 2.12 -6.28 1.11
CA ALA A 80 0.76 -5.80 1.35
C ALA A 80 0.61 -4.30 1.13
N TRP A 81 1.60 -3.51 1.54
CA TRP A 81 1.57 -2.06 1.38
C TRP A 81 2.97 -1.46 1.31
N PHE A 82 3.13 -0.39 0.52
CA PHE A 82 4.30 0.46 0.57
C PHE A 82 3.95 1.92 0.28
N VAL A 83 4.83 2.81 0.72
CA VAL A 83 4.79 4.24 0.44
C VAL A 83 6.06 4.60 -0.33
N ALA A 84 5.91 5.15 -1.53
CA ALA A 84 7.03 5.46 -2.40
C ALA A 84 7.05 6.96 -2.79
N PRO A 85 8.21 7.63 -2.73
CA PRO A 85 8.39 8.92 -3.36
C PRO A 85 8.45 8.75 -4.88
N THR A 86 7.74 9.62 -5.58
CA THR A 86 7.65 9.66 -7.04
C THR A 86 7.88 11.08 -7.53
N ALA A 87 8.08 11.26 -8.84
CA ALA A 87 8.16 12.60 -9.44
C ALA A 87 6.94 13.49 -9.15
N GLY A 88 5.77 12.90 -8.88
CA GLY A 88 4.52 13.62 -8.57
C GLY A 88 4.22 13.74 -7.08
N GLY A 89 5.17 13.44 -6.19
CA GLY A 89 4.97 13.40 -4.74
C GLY A 89 4.95 11.97 -4.18
N VAL A 90 4.43 11.82 -2.97
CA VAL A 90 4.41 10.51 -2.27
C VAL A 90 3.17 9.72 -2.67
N GLN A 91 3.33 8.42 -2.87
CA GLN A 91 2.26 7.53 -3.28
C GLN A 91 2.21 6.28 -2.41
N GLY A 92 1.06 6.03 -1.78
CA GLY A 92 0.74 4.77 -1.11
C GLY A 92 0.23 3.73 -2.11
N ARG A 93 0.57 2.46 -1.91
CA ARG A 93 0.17 1.35 -2.78
C ARG A 93 -0.19 0.13 -1.95
N ILE A 94 -1.47 -0.20 -1.94
CA ILE A 94 -2.02 -1.43 -1.35
C ILE A 94 -2.02 -2.52 -2.42
N ALA A 95 -1.58 -3.72 -2.06
CA ALA A 95 -1.69 -4.88 -2.93
C ALA A 95 -3.12 -5.43 -2.91
N GLU A 96 -3.61 -5.87 -4.07
CA GLU A 96 -4.98 -6.33 -4.29
C GLU A 96 -5.47 -7.38 -3.30
N PRO A 97 -4.68 -8.42 -2.93
CA PRO A 97 -5.11 -9.42 -1.95
C PRO A 97 -5.43 -8.86 -0.55
N PHE A 98 -4.96 -7.65 -0.22
CA PHE A 98 -5.13 -7.03 1.09
C PHE A 98 -6.05 -5.80 1.05
N ALA A 99 -6.71 -5.55 -0.09
CA ALA A 99 -7.71 -4.50 -0.19
C ALA A 99 -8.92 -4.82 0.68
N VAL A 100 -9.50 -3.80 1.32
CA VAL A 100 -10.71 -3.96 2.13
C VAL A 100 -11.90 -4.22 1.21
N THR A 101 -12.62 -5.30 1.50
CA THR A 101 -13.93 -5.60 0.89
C THR A 101 -15.03 -5.47 1.95
N PRO A 102 -16.32 -5.40 1.56
CA PRO A 102 -17.43 -5.40 2.52
C PRO A 102 -17.47 -6.63 3.43
N GLU A 103 -16.87 -7.74 3.01
CA GLU A 103 -16.81 -9.01 3.73
C GLU A 103 -15.58 -9.13 4.64
N ALA A 104 -14.70 -8.13 4.67
CA ALA A 104 -13.50 -8.16 5.49
C ALA A 104 -13.85 -8.09 6.99
N GLU A 105 -13.67 -9.21 7.69
CA GLU A 105 -13.95 -9.31 9.14
C GLU A 105 -12.84 -8.70 10.00
N HIS A 106 -11.60 -8.75 9.52
CA HIS A 106 -10.42 -8.27 10.25
C HIS A 106 -9.68 -7.23 9.40
N VAL A 107 -9.51 -6.03 9.97
CA VAL A 107 -8.84 -4.92 9.31
C VAL A 107 -7.74 -4.32 10.19
N LEU A 108 -6.65 -3.91 9.53
CA LEU A 108 -5.55 -3.18 10.16
C LEU A 108 -5.45 -1.80 9.53
N ARG A 109 -5.53 -0.75 10.37
CA ARG A 109 -5.26 0.63 9.95
C ARG A 109 -3.83 1.00 10.28
N LEU A 110 -3.14 1.55 9.30
CA LEU A 110 -1.73 1.91 9.35
C LEU A 110 -1.57 3.38 8.98
N ARG A 111 -0.59 4.02 9.62
CA ARG A 111 -0.14 5.35 9.26
C ARG A 111 1.38 5.38 9.30
N TRP A 112 1.98 5.92 8.25
CA TRP A 112 3.40 6.22 8.18
C TRP A 112 3.64 7.61 8.76
N GLU A 113 4.45 7.68 9.82
CA GLU A 113 4.85 8.93 10.45
C GLU A 113 6.36 9.03 10.50
N GLN A 114 6.89 10.22 10.26
CA GLN A 114 8.27 10.48 10.59
C GLN A 114 8.37 10.56 12.11
N ALA A 115 9.10 9.64 12.72
CA ALA A 115 9.42 9.75 14.13
C ALA A 115 10.10 11.10 14.37
N PRO A 116 9.74 11.85 15.44
CA PRO A 116 10.52 13.01 15.83
C PRO A 116 11.97 12.56 15.99
N HIS A 117 12.91 13.42 15.58
CA HIS A 117 14.33 13.18 15.75
C HIS A 117 14.59 12.80 17.22
N LEU A 118 14.82 11.52 17.50
CA LEU A 118 15.29 11.12 18.81
C LEU A 118 16.71 11.67 18.90
N PRO A 119 17.04 12.50 19.90
CA PRO A 119 18.40 12.97 20.07
C PRO A 119 19.31 11.73 20.15
N SER A 120 20.42 11.77 19.40
CA SER A 120 21.45 10.73 19.48
C SER A 120 21.86 10.54 20.93
N LEU A 121 21.78 9.30 21.42
CA LEU A 121 22.30 8.92 22.74
C LEU A 121 23.83 9.07 22.79
#